data_AF-A0A836V0P2-F1
#
_entry.id   AF-A0A836V0P2-F1
#
_cell.length_a   1.000
_cell.length_b   1.000
_cell.length_c   1.000
_cell.angle_alpha   90.00
_cell.angle_beta   90.00
_cell.angle_gamma   90.00
#
_symmetry.space_group_name_H-M   'P 1'
#
loop_
_entity.id
_entity.type
_entity.pdbx_description
1 polymer ?
#
loop_
_entity_poly.entity_id
_entity_poly.type
_entity_poly.pdbx_seq_one_letter_code
_entity_poly.pdbx_strand_id
1 'polypeptide(L)'
;MENESNITDYYKKTAMFWSDMIAMMSSKPTTLSAVGPLRTLSSNMKKITNELTEANKEIVGFNNFLIEYYKQLADTWSVAQKDVASKVSKLSPNEEGTEAYKRIWIDIFENNFTGLFDSKKFSENYNKLISKELDLLKRWNIITDVMLKSANLPTKQEMDEIYEELHTLKNRISELESFKKNAKKNDTE
;
A
#
# COMPACT_ATOMS: atom_id res chain seq x y z
N MET A 1 18.53 -19.50 -7.49
CA MET A 1 19.11 -19.41 -6.13
C MET A 1 19.77 -18.05 -5.84
N GLU A 2 19.68 -17.05 -6.72
CA GLU A 2 20.33 -15.73 -6.55
C GLU A 2 19.47 -14.68 -5.81
N ASN A 3 18.19 -14.95 -5.54
CA ASN A 3 17.25 -13.92 -5.06
C ASN A 3 17.06 -13.92 -3.52
N GLU A 4 17.39 -15.03 -2.83
CA GLU A 4 17.29 -15.11 -1.36
C GLU A 4 18.38 -14.30 -0.65
N SER A 5 19.57 -14.16 -1.26
CA SER A 5 20.65 -13.33 -0.68
C SER A 5 20.29 -11.85 -0.69
N ASN A 6 19.59 -11.39 -1.72
CA ASN A 6 19.23 -9.98 -1.91
C ASN A 6 18.13 -9.52 -0.94
N ILE A 7 17.15 -10.38 -0.67
CA ILE A 7 16.09 -10.10 0.33
C ILE A 7 16.68 -10.12 1.75
N THR A 8 17.54 -11.09 2.05
CA THR A 8 18.22 -11.18 3.36
C THR A 8 19.14 -9.98 3.58
N ASP A 9 19.87 -9.55 2.55
CA ASP A 9 20.71 -8.34 2.60
C ASP A 9 19.89 -7.06 2.72
N TYR A 10 18.70 -6.99 2.11
CA TYR A 10 17.78 -5.86 2.28
C TYR A 10 17.27 -5.75 3.71
N TYR A 11 16.84 -6.87 4.32
CA TYR A 11 16.43 -6.89 5.73
C TYR A 11 17.59 -6.57 6.66
N LYS A 12 18.79 -7.07 6.36
CA LYS A 12 20.01 -6.79 7.13
C LYS A 12 20.40 -5.31 7.06
N LYS A 13 20.37 -4.69 5.88
CA LYS A 13 20.62 -3.25 5.69
C LYS A 13 19.56 -2.39 6.40
N THR A 14 18.29 -2.78 6.29
CA THR A 14 17.19 -2.10 6.98
C THR A 14 17.38 -2.21 8.50
N ALA A 15 17.69 -3.40 9.03
CA ALA A 15 17.95 -3.61 10.44
C ALA A 15 19.20 -2.84 10.94
N MET A 16 20.27 -2.79 10.15
CA MET A 16 21.45 -1.97 10.44
C MET A 16 21.11 -0.48 10.47
N PHE A 17 20.36 0.03 9.49
CA PHE A 17 19.90 1.42 9.47
C PHE A 17 19.09 1.77 10.73
N TRP A 18 18.13 0.93 11.11
CA TRP A 18 17.35 1.15 12.33
C TRP A 18 18.19 1.01 13.60
N SER A 19 19.13 0.07 13.65
CA SER A 19 20.07 -0.11 14.76
C SER A 19 21.00 1.09 14.90
N ASP A 20 21.56 1.59 13.81
CA ASP A 20 22.46 2.76 13.78
C ASP A 20 21.70 4.03 14.13
N MET A 21 20.45 4.16 13.69
CA MET A 21 19.59 5.27 14.10
C MET A 21 19.29 5.22 15.61
N ILE A 22 18.97 4.04 16.17
CA ILE A 22 18.77 3.87 17.62
C ILE A 22 20.07 4.15 18.38
N ALA A 23 21.21 3.65 17.89
CA ALA A 23 22.54 3.88 18.49
C ALA A 23 22.94 5.37 18.44
N MET A 24 22.62 6.06 17.34
CA MET A 24 22.82 7.51 17.19
C MET A 24 21.93 8.29 18.17
N MET A 25 20.69 7.85 18.38
CA MET A 25 19.77 8.44 19.37
C MET A 25 20.19 8.13 20.82
N SER A 26 20.82 6.98 21.08
CA SER A 26 21.23 6.58 22.43
C SER A 26 22.63 7.06 22.82
N SER A 27 23.51 7.37 21.87
CA SER A 27 24.93 7.62 22.13
C SER A 27 25.27 9.02 22.66
N LYS A 28 24.29 9.94 22.80
CA LYS A 28 24.48 11.21 23.55
C LYS A 28 23.23 11.65 24.31
N PRO A 29 23.10 11.32 25.61
CA PRO A 29 21.90 11.63 26.39
C PRO A 29 21.76 13.06 26.95
N THR A 30 22.76 13.97 26.85
CA THR A 30 22.84 15.07 27.84
C THR A 30 22.96 16.53 27.40
N THR A 31 22.99 16.92 26.11
CA THR A 31 23.20 18.35 25.78
C THR A 31 22.40 18.99 24.63
N LEU A 32 21.42 18.35 24.01
CA LEU A 32 20.64 19.01 22.94
C LEU A 32 19.14 19.06 23.26
N SER A 33 18.82 20.15 23.99
CA SER A 33 17.54 20.78 24.34
C SER A 33 16.41 19.94 24.97
N ALA A 34 16.14 20.24 26.25
CA ALA A 34 15.01 19.76 27.05
C ALA A 34 13.61 20.19 26.54
N VAL A 35 13.54 20.81 25.35
CA VAL A 35 12.33 21.25 24.64
C VAL A 35 12.67 21.31 23.15
N GLY A 36 12.07 20.43 22.34
CA GLY A 36 12.30 20.38 20.89
C GLY A 36 11.93 19.03 20.23
N PRO A 37 12.05 18.95 18.89
CA PRO A 37 11.72 17.78 18.07
C PRO A 37 12.26 16.44 18.57
N LEU A 38 13.51 16.42 19.05
CA LEU A 38 14.19 15.21 19.52
C LEU A 38 13.60 14.68 20.84
N ARG A 39 13.10 15.55 21.73
CA ARG A 39 12.40 15.13 22.95
C ARG A 39 11.03 14.55 22.62
N THR A 40 10.30 15.18 21.70
CA THR A 40 8.99 14.69 21.24
C THR A 40 9.14 13.32 20.58
N LEU A 41 10.15 13.15 19.72
CA LEU A 41 10.48 11.85 19.12
C LEU A 41 10.82 10.81 20.18
N SER A 42 11.73 11.14 21.12
CA SER A 42 12.11 10.25 22.23
C SER A 42 10.91 9.83 23.08
N SER A 43 10.00 10.76 23.38
CA SER A 43 8.76 10.47 24.13
C SER A 43 7.79 9.56 23.34
N ASN A 44 7.81 9.65 22.02
CA ASN A 44 6.98 8.85 21.12
C ASN A 44 7.64 7.55 20.66
N MET A 45 8.92 7.32 20.96
CA MET A 45 9.66 6.13 20.51
C MET A 45 8.95 4.83 20.91
N LYS A 46 8.40 4.76 22.11
CA LYS A 46 7.62 3.59 22.55
C LYS A 46 6.43 3.31 21.63
N LYS A 47 5.73 4.36 21.17
CA LYS A 47 4.61 4.24 20.22
C LYS A 47 5.11 3.77 18.85
N ILE A 48 6.19 4.36 18.33
CA ILE A 48 6.80 3.97 17.05
C ILE A 48 7.24 2.51 17.09
N THR A 49 7.95 2.09 18.15
CA THR A 49 8.42 0.70 18.32
C THR A 49 7.25 -0.28 18.41
N ASN A 50 6.17 0.08 19.10
CA ASN A 50 4.96 -0.75 19.14
C ASN A 50 4.32 -0.89 17.75
N GLU A 51 4.15 0.20 17.01
CA GLU A 51 3.59 0.12 15.65
C GLU A 51 4.49 -0.67 14.70
N LEU A 52 5.82 -0.54 14.80
CA LEU A 52 6.77 -1.36 14.03
C LEU A 52 6.66 -2.85 14.39
N THR A 53 6.50 -3.16 15.67
CA THR A 53 6.35 -4.54 16.14
C THR A 53 5.08 -5.17 15.59
N GLU A 54 3.96 -4.43 15.64
CA GLU A 54 2.70 -4.91 15.07
C GLU A 54 2.76 -4.97 13.54
N ALA A 55 3.37 -3.99 12.86
CA ALA A 55 3.58 -4.03 11.41
C ALA A 55 4.39 -5.27 11.00
N ASN A 56 5.41 -5.66 11.75
CA ASN A 56 6.15 -6.90 11.47
C ASN A 56 5.26 -8.15 11.55
N LYS A 57 4.32 -8.22 12.51
CA LYS A 57 3.35 -9.33 12.57
C LYS A 57 2.43 -9.31 11.35
N GLU A 58 1.96 -8.14 10.95
CA GLU A 58 1.10 -7.98 9.77
C GLU A 58 1.84 -8.33 8.48
N ILE A 59 3.14 -8.02 8.34
CA ILE A 59 3.98 -8.41 7.20
C ILE A 59 4.05 -9.92 7.06
N VAL A 60 4.21 -10.66 8.17
CA VAL A 60 4.21 -12.13 8.14
C VAL A 60 2.87 -12.66 7.64
N GLY A 61 1.75 -12.11 8.12
CA GLY A 61 0.41 -12.46 7.65
C GLY A 61 0.22 -12.16 6.16
N PHE A 62 0.61 -10.95 5.73
CA PHE A 62 0.57 -10.52 4.34
C PHE A 62 1.37 -11.47 3.44
N ASN A 63 2.61 -11.79 3.80
CA ASN A 63 3.47 -12.69 3.02
C ASN A 63 2.85 -14.09 2.88
N ASN A 64 2.24 -14.62 3.94
CA ASN A 64 1.58 -15.94 3.88
C ASN A 64 0.42 -15.94 2.87
N PHE A 65 -0.45 -14.91 2.90
CA PHE A 65 -1.55 -14.81 1.95
C PHE A 65 -1.07 -14.51 0.52
N LEU A 66 0.03 -13.76 0.37
CA LEU A 66 0.65 -13.46 -0.92
C LEU A 66 1.23 -14.71 -1.57
N ILE A 67 1.93 -15.55 -0.80
CA ILE A 67 2.46 -16.82 -1.27
C ILE A 67 1.32 -17.74 -1.73
N GLU A 68 0.25 -17.87 -0.94
CA GLU A 68 -0.91 -18.68 -1.31
C GLU A 68 -1.63 -18.12 -2.54
N TYR A 69 -1.70 -16.80 -2.69
CA TYR A 69 -2.27 -16.15 -3.88
C TYR A 69 -1.48 -16.53 -5.15
N TYR A 70 -0.16 -16.37 -5.13
CA TYR A 70 0.68 -16.75 -6.28
C TYR A 70 0.68 -18.25 -6.54
N LYS A 71 0.63 -19.06 -5.49
CA LYS A 71 0.52 -20.51 -5.62
C LYS A 71 -0.75 -20.91 -6.36
N GLN A 72 -1.89 -20.33 -5.98
CA GLN A 72 -3.17 -20.61 -6.64
C GLN A 72 -3.15 -20.23 -8.13
N LEU A 73 -2.57 -19.07 -8.47
CA LEU A 73 -2.38 -18.66 -9.87
C LEU A 73 -1.46 -19.62 -10.64
N ALA A 74 -0.34 -20.02 -10.02
CA ALA A 74 0.64 -20.91 -10.64
C ALA A 74 0.08 -22.33 -10.86
N ASP A 75 -0.67 -22.85 -9.88
CA ASP A 75 -1.32 -24.15 -9.98
C ASP A 75 -2.37 -24.14 -11.10
N THR A 76 -3.22 -23.10 -11.18
CA THR A 76 -4.20 -22.93 -12.27
C THR A 76 -3.52 -22.79 -13.62
N TRP A 77 -2.44 -22.02 -13.73
CA TRP A 77 -1.64 -21.92 -14.94
C TRP A 77 -1.09 -23.28 -15.39
N SER A 78 -0.54 -24.05 -14.45
CA SER A 78 0.02 -25.38 -14.73
C SER A 78 -1.04 -26.36 -15.23
N VAL A 79 -2.24 -26.34 -14.62
CA VAL A 79 -3.38 -27.15 -15.06
C VAL A 79 -3.83 -26.74 -16.47
N ALA A 80 -4.07 -25.44 -16.70
CA ALA A 80 -4.48 -24.94 -18.01
C ALA A 80 -3.46 -25.30 -19.11
N GLN A 81 -2.16 -25.19 -18.83
CA GLN A 81 -1.12 -25.57 -19.79
C GLN A 81 -1.13 -27.07 -20.13
N LYS A 82 -1.33 -27.95 -19.14
CA LYS A 82 -1.48 -29.39 -19.36
C LYS A 82 -2.71 -29.71 -20.20
N ASP A 83 -3.83 -29.03 -19.91
CA ASP A 83 -5.08 -29.21 -20.64
C ASP A 83 -4.92 -28.78 -22.11
N VAL A 84 -4.29 -27.62 -22.36
CA VAL A 84 -3.94 -27.18 -23.72
C VAL A 84 -3.12 -28.25 -24.43
N ALA A 85 -2.00 -28.67 -23.83
CA ALA A 85 -1.09 -29.64 -24.43
C ALA A 85 -1.81 -30.95 -24.81
N SER A 86 -2.74 -31.41 -23.96
CA SER A 86 -3.54 -32.62 -24.22
C SER A 86 -4.46 -32.45 -25.44
N LYS A 87 -5.12 -31.30 -25.59
CA LYS A 87 -6.09 -31.03 -26.67
C LYS A 87 -5.43 -30.71 -28.01
N VAL A 88 -4.27 -30.03 -27.99
CA VAL A 88 -3.61 -29.56 -29.23
C VAL A 88 -2.74 -30.63 -29.88
N SER A 89 -2.46 -31.75 -29.18
CA SER A 89 -1.67 -32.89 -29.68
C SER A 89 -2.19 -33.52 -30.98
N LYS A 90 -3.43 -33.20 -31.38
CA LYS A 90 -4.11 -33.73 -32.56
C LYS A 90 -4.26 -32.72 -33.71
N LEU A 91 -3.74 -31.50 -33.56
CA LEU A 91 -3.90 -30.45 -34.56
C LEU A 91 -2.89 -30.58 -35.70
N SER A 92 -3.35 -30.31 -36.92
CA SER A 92 -2.50 -30.22 -38.10
C SER A 92 -1.66 -28.93 -38.07
N PRO A 93 -0.39 -28.93 -38.51
CA PRO A 93 0.45 -27.74 -38.57
C PRO A 93 0.14 -26.89 -39.83
N ASN A 94 -1.13 -26.54 -40.03
CA ASN A 94 -1.61 -25.64 -41.08
C ASN A 94 -2.26 -24.38 -40.48
N GLU A 95 -2.70 -23.46 -41.34
CA GLU A 95 -3.34 -22.21 -40.90
C GLU A 95 -4.60 -22.46 -40.06
N GLU A 96 -5.43 -23.41 -40.48
CA GLU A 96 -6.63 -23.83 -39.75
C GLU A 96 -6.30 -24.42 -38.36
N GLY A 97 -5.26 -25.25 -38.27
CA GLY A 97 -4.79 -25.80 -37.00
C GLY A 97 -4.15 -24.76 -36.08
N THR A 98 -3.56 -23.70 -36.65
CA THR A 98 -3.05 -22.55 -35.88
C THR A 98 -4.19 -21.73 -35.28
N GLU A 99 -5.25 -21.48 -36.05
CA GLU A 99 -6.45 -20.80 -35.54
C GLU A 99 -7.20 -21.65 -34.51
N ALA A 100 -7.29 -22.97 -34.73
CA ALA A 100 -7.85 -23.90 -33.76
C ALA A 100 -7.03 -23.92 -32.46
N TYR A 101 -5.70 -23.89 -32.53
CA TYR A 101 -4.82 -23.79 -31.36
C TYR A 101 -5.13 -22.55 -30.53
N LYS A 102 -5.22 -21.37 -31.16
CA LYS A 102 -5.52 -20.11 -30.45
C LYS A 102 -6.84 -20.18 -29.71
N ARG A 103 -7.91 -20.68 -30.37
CA ARG A 103 -9.23 -20.84 -29.75
C ARG A 103 -9.19 -21.78 -28.55
N ILE A 104 -8.58 -22.96 -28.73
CA ILE A 104 -8.41 -23.95 -27.65
C ILE A 104 -7.63 -23.36 -26.48
N TRP A 105 -6.57 -22.60 -26.75
CA TRP A 105 -5.79 -21.93 -25.72
C TRP A 105 -6.63 -20.92 -24.95
N ILE A 106 -7.32 -20.00 -25.64
CA ILE A 106 -8.20 -19.00 -25.01
C ILE A 106 -9.27 -19.70 -24.17
N ASP A 107 -10.02 -20.64 -24.74
CA ASP A 107 -11.12 -21.32 -24.06
C ASP A 107 -10.66 -22.03 -22.78
N ILE A 108 -9.51 -22.70 -22.82
CA ILE A 108 -9.00 -23.44 -21.65
C ILE A 108 -8.55 -22.49 -20.56
N PHE A 109 -7.81 -21.43 -20.92
CA PHE A 109 -7.35 -20.44 -19.96
C PHE A 109 -8.52 -19.66 -19.35
N GLU A 110 -9.48 -19.23 -20.16
CA GLU A 110 -10.68 -18.56 -19.71
C GLU A 110 -11.47 -19.43 -18.71
N ASN A 111 -11.73 -20.69 -19.05
CA ASN A 111 -12.48 -21.58 -18.16
C ASN A 111 -11.74 -21.87 -16.84
N ASN A 112 -10.43 -22.13 -16.90
CA ASN A 112 -9.63 -22.42 -15.70
C ASN A 112 -9.52 -21.20 -14.77
N PHE A 113 -9.27 -20.01 -15.32
CA PHE A 113 -9.14 -18.79 -14.52
C PHE A 113 -10.49 -18.26 -14.02
N THR A 114 -11.57 -18.40 -14.82
CA THR A 114 -12.93 -18.12 -14.33
C THR A 114 -13.25 -19.01 -13.14
N GLY A 115 -12.98 -20.32 -13.23
CA GLY A 115 -13.17 -21.24 -12.12
C GLY A 115 -12.33 -20.91 -10.88
N LEU A 116 -11.08 -20.43 -11.07
CA LEU A 116 -10.25 -19.96 -9.97
C LEU A 116 -10.88 -18.72 -9.29
N PHE A 117 -11.27 -17.72 -10.06
CA PHE A 117 -11.80 -16.46 -9.54
C PHE A 117 -13.17 -16.60 -8.89
N ASP A 118 -14.00 -17.53 -9.37
CA ASP A 118 -15.26 -17.91 -8.74
C ASP A 118 -15.06 -18.76 -7.48
N SER A 119 -13.85 -19.28 -7.24
CA SER A 119 -13.60 -20.13 -6.08
C SER A 119 -13.61 -19.32 -4.78
N LYS A 120 -14.41 -19.78 -3.82
CA LYS A 120 -14.48 -19.19 -2.47
C LYS A 120 -13.10 -19.13 -1.82
N LYS A 121 -12.28 -20.18 -2.00
CA LYS A 121 -10.92 -20.26 -1.43
C LYS A 121 -10.02 -19.13 -1.95
N PHE A 122 -10.05 -18.85 -3.26
CA PHE A 122 -9.26 -17.77 -3.84
C PHE A 122 -9.73 -16.41 -3.33
N SER A 123 -11.05 -16.16 -3.41
CA SER A 123 -11.63 -14.90 -2.93
C SER A 123 -11.33 -14.65 -1.44
N GLU A 124 -11.45 -15.67 -0.58
CA GLU A 124 -11.13 -15.56 0.85
C GLU A 124 -9.65 -15.25 1.09
N ASN A 125 -8.73 -15.88 0.35
CA ASN A 125 -7.31 -15.62 0.46
C ASN A 125 -6.97 -14.19 0.00
N TYR A 126 -7.49 -13.78 -1.16
CA TYR A 126 -7.28 -12.44 -1.72
C TYR A 126 -7.84 -11.34 -0.79
N ASN A 127 -9.04 -11.53 -0.25
CA ASN A 127 -9.62 -10.59 0.71
C ASN A 127 -8.77 -10.43 1.96
N LYS A 128 -8.21 -11.53 2.48
CA LYS A 128 -7.29 -11.49 3.63
C LYS A 128 -5.98 -10.80 3.28
N LEU A 129 -5.43 -11.03 2.08
CA LEU A 129 -4.24 -10.34 1.58
C LEU A 129 -4.44 -8.83 1.55
N ILE A 130 -5.49 -8.35 0.88
CA ILE A 130 -5.81 -6.92 0.78
C ILE A 130 -6.10 -6.31 2.15
N SER A 131 -6.81 -7.04 3.02
CA SER A 131 -7.06 -6.57 4.38
C SER A 131 -5.75 -6.32 5.14
N LYS A 132 -4.78 -7.23 5.02
CA LYS A 132 -3.46 -7.08 5.65
C LYS A 132 -2.64 -5.95 5.04
N GLU A 133 -2.72 -5.75 3.74
CA GLU A 133 -2.11 -4.60 3.07
C GLU A 133 -2.67 -3.27 3.60
N LEU A 134 -3.99 -3.17 3.73
CA LEU A 134 -4.65 -1.97 4.27
C LEU A 134 -4.26 -1.71 5.73
N ASP A 135 -4.15 -2.76 6.55
CA ASP A 135 -3.70 -2.65 7.94
C ASP A 135 -2.25 -2.14 8.01
N LEU A 136 -1.36 -2.63 7.13
CA LEU A 136 0.02 -2.16 7.01
C LEU A 136 0.09 -0.68 6.62
N LEU A 137 -0.69 -0.26 5.61
CA LEU A 137 -0.75 1.14 5.17
C LEU A 137 -1.24 2.07 6.29
N LYS A 138 -2.26 1.66 7.05
CA LYS A 138 -2.74 2.43 8.22
C LYS A 138 -1.66 2.60 9.27
N ARG A 139 -0.94 1.53 9.61
CA ARG A 139 0.17 1.59 10.59
C ARG A 139 1.30 2.47 10.10
N TRP A 140 1.63 2.39 8.81
CA TRP A 140 2.63 3.26 8.21
C TRP A 140 2.23 4.74 8.26
N ASN A 141 0.96 5.06 8.04
CA ASN A 141 0.44 6.42 8.21
C ASN A 141 0.58 6.89 9.67
N ILE A 142 0.25 6.05 10.66
CA ILE A 142 0.41 6.39 12.08
C ILE A 142 1.88 6.67 12.42
N ILE A 143 2.82 5.85 11.94
CA ILE A 143 4.26 6.06 12.15
C ILE A 143 4.69 7.38 11.51
N THR A 144 4.27 7.63 10.27
CA THR A 144 4.59 8.85 9.52
C THR A 144 4.07 10.09 10.24
N ASP A 145 2.83 10.07 10.72
CA ASP A 145 2.23 11.19 11.45
C ASP A 145 2.97 11.49 12.75
N VAL A 146 3.35 10.44 13.49
CA VAL A 146 4.14 10.61 14.72
C VAL A 146 5.53 11.21 14.42
N MET A 147 6.16 10.79 13.32
CA MET A 147 7.44 11.34 12.88
C MET A 147 7.32 12.80 12.43
N LEU A 148 6.31 13.13 11.61
CA LEU A 148 6.06 14.50 11.14
C LEU A 148 5.78 15.44 12.32
N LYS A 149 4.89 15.05 13.24
CA LYS A 149 4.62 15.82 14.47
C LYS A 149 5.86 16.00 15.32
N SER A 150 6.69 14.97 15.42
CA SER A 150 7.95 15.08 16.15
C SER A 150 8.92 16.05 15.48
N ALA A 151 8.90 16.20 14.15
CA ALA A 151 9.70 17.17 13.40
C ALA A 151 9.07 18.57 13.31
N ASN A 152 7.94 18.84 14.00
CA ASN A 152 7.11 20.03 13.81
C ASN A 152 6.66 20.25 12.35
N LEU A 153 6.47 19.16 11.61
CA LEU A 153 5.92 19.17 10.25
C LEU A 153 4.43 18.82 10.31
N PRO A 154 3.59 19.44 9.45
CA PRO A 154 2.18 19.13 9.42
C PRO A 154 1.94 17.73 8.86
N THR A 155 0.95 17.04 9.44
CA THR A 155 0.47 15.74 8.95
C THR A 155 -0.46 15.91 7.76
N LYS A 156 -0.72 14.83 7.02
CA LYS A 156 -1.66 14.87 5.89
C LYS A 156 -3.05 15.34 6.31
N GLN A 157 -3.56 14.84 7.44
CA GLN A 157 -4.85 15.24 7.97
C GLN A 157 -4.90 16.74 8.30
N GLU A 158 -3.88 17.27 8.98
CA GLU A 158 -3.81 18.69 9.32
C GLU A 158 -3.73 19.56 8.05
N MET A 159 -3.02 19.11 7.01
CA MET A 159 -3.01 19.80 5.72
C MET A 159 -4.38 19.78 5.05
N ASP A 160 -5.05 18.63 5.02
CA ASP A 160 -6.39 18.48 4.42
C ASP A 160 -7.42 19.38 5.12
N GLU A 161 -7.39 19.45 6.47
CA GLU A 161 -8.23 20.34 7.27
C GLU A 161 -7.95 21.82 6.93
N ILE A 162 -6.68 22.22 6.83
CA ILE A 162 -6.30 23.59 6.42
C ILE A 162 -6.82 23.90 5.01
N TYR A 163 -6.72 22.94 4.07
CA TYR A 163 -7.22 23.13 2.71
C TYR A 163 -8.74 23.35 2.67
N GLU A 164 -9.51 22.56 3.43
CA GLU A 164 -10.96 22.71 3.55
C GLU A 164 -11.37 24.06 4.18
N GLU A 165 -10.67 24.47 5.24
CA GLU A 165 -10.90 25.78 5.87
C GLU A 165 -10.56 26.94 4.93
N LEU A 166 -9.45 26.86 4.21
CA LEU A 166 -9.06 27.87 3.21
C LEU A 166 -10.08 27.96 2.08
N HIS A 167 -10.56 26.81 1.59
CA HIS A 167 -11.60 26.77 0.57
C HIS A 167 -12.91 27.40 1.07
N THR A 168 -13.32 27.07 2.30
CA THR A 168 -14.51 27.64 2.94
C THR A 168 -14.38 29.15 3.13
N LEU A 169 -13.23 29.63 3.60
CA LEU A 169 -12.94 31.06 3.77
C LEU A 169 -12.99 31.80 2.44
N LYS A 170 -12.38 31.24 1.39
CA LYS A 170 -12.41 31.82 0.03
C LYS A 170 -13.84 32.01 -0.46
N ASN A 171 -14.71 31.02 -0.24
CA ASN A 171 -16.12 31.10 -0.65
C ASN A 171 -16.86 32.19 0.13
N ARG A 172 -16.68 32.26 1.46
CA ARG A 172 -17.29 33.33 2.29
C ARG A 172 -16.81 34.73 1.88
N ILE A 173 -15.53 34.90 1.56
CA ILE A 173 -14.99 36.17 1.05
C ILE A 173 -15.65 36.52 -0.28
N SER A 174 -15.75 35.57 -1.21
CA SER A 174 -16.38 35.79 -2.52
C SER A 174 -17.85 36.19 -2.39
N GLU A 175 -18.60 35.53 -1.50
CA GLU A 175 -19.98 35.89 -1.17
C GLU A 175 -20.07 37.32 -0.61
N LEU A 176 -19.25 37.66 0.38
CA LEU A 176 -19.22 39.00 0.98
C LEU A 176 -18.87 40.09 -0.02
N GLU A 177 -17.91 39.84 -0.92
CA GLU A 177 -17.56 40.76 -2.00
C GLU A 177 -18.72 40.95 -2.98
N SER A 178 -19.47 39.88 -3.29
CA SER A 178 -20.67 39.96 -4.13
C SER A 178 -21.79 40.75 -3.46
N PHE A 179 -22.05 40.53 -2.16
CA PHE A 179 -23.02 41.30 -1.38
C PHE A 179 -22.66 42.78 -1.35
N LYS A 180 -21.40 43.11 -1.08
CA LYS A 180 -20.90 44.49 -1.08
C LYS A 180 -21.06 45.17 -2.44
N LYS A 181 -20.84 44.44 -3.54
CA LYS A 181 -21.03 44.95 -4.91
C LYS A 181 -22.49 45.24 -5.22
N ASN A 182 -23.39 44.37 -4.79
CA ASN A 182 -24.84 44.54 -4.99
C ASN A 182 -25.42 45.66 -4.13
N ALA A 183 -24.99 45.77 -2.86
CA ALA A 183 -25.38 46.87 -1.98
C ALA A 183 -24.95 48.23 -2.54
N LYS A 184 -23.70 48.35 -3.02
CA LYS A 184 -23.22 49.58 -3.68
C LYS A 184 -23.97 49.96 -4.95
N LYS A 185 -24.57 48.99 -5.65
CA LYS A 185 -25.37 49.25 -6.86
C LYS A 185 -26.72 49.88 -6.51
N ASN A 186 -27.34 49.38 -5.45
CA ASN A 186 -28.65 49.86 -4.98
C ASN A 186 -28.58 51.24 -4.30
N ASP A 187 -27.42 51.65 -3.78
CA ASP A 187 -27.21 52.99 -3.20
C ASP A 187 -26.94 54.09 -4.26
N THR A 188 -26.77 53.71 -5.54
CA THR A 188 -26.50 54.63 -6.67
C THR A 188 -27.68 54.80 -7.63
N GLU A 189 -28.83 54.17 -7.36
CA GLU A 189 -30.13 54.41 -8.02
C GLU A 189 -31.03 55.28 -7.12
#